data_AF-A0A959BD32-F1
#
_entry.id   AF-A0A959BD32-F1
#
_cell.length_a   1.000
_cell.length_b   1.000
_cell.length_c   1.000
_cell.angle_alpha   90.00
_cell.angle_beta   90.00
_cell.angle_gamma   90.00
#
_symmetry.space_group_name_H-M   'P 1'
#
loop_
_entity.id
_entity.type
_entity.pdbx_description
1 polymer ?
#
loop_
_entity_poly.entity_id
_entity_poly.type
_entity_poly.pdbx_seq_one_letter_code
_entity_poly.pdbx_strand_id
1 'polypeptide(L)'
;MLDPIRHIDPSSIKDIDSFRDIVKLLLNIVEQQSEQIEQLRQENQELKDEINRLKGEQGRPKFPKSEEPAAKDISSEKQRRKKNRRKGKKKPNIDIDRTEYCRVDESVLPADAQFKGYDDVIQQEL
;
A
#
# COMPACT_ATOMS: atom_id res chain seq x y z
N MET A 1 2.24 -45.20 4.91
CA MET A 1 1.43 -44.71 3.76
C MET A 1 2.08 -45.01 2.42
N LEU A 2 3.42 -45.00 2.31
CA LEU A 2 4.15 -45.38 1.09
C LEU A 2 4.50 -46.87 1.01
N ASP A 3 4.22 -47.62 2.08
CA ASP A 3 4.49 -49.06 2.18
C ASP A 3 3.89 -49.90 1.04
N PRO A 4 2.71 -49.59 0.47
CA PRO A 4 2.14 -50.35 -0.65
C PRO A 4 2.94 -50.25 -1.95
N ILE A 5 3.67 -49.14 -2.16
CA ILE A 5 4.36 -48.85 -3.44
C ILE A 5 5.85 -49.18 -3.36
N ARG A 6 6.41 -49.30 -2.15
CA ARG A 6 7.85 -49.44 -1.89
C ARG A 6 8.48 -50.70 -2.52
N HIS A 7 7.65 -51.65 -2.95
CA HIS A 7 8.04 -52.94 -3.51
C HIS A 7 7.41 -53.21 -4.90
N ILE A 8 6.78 -52.22 -5.53
CA ILE A 8 6.26 -52.37 -6.89
C ILE A 8 7.42 -52.19 -7.87
N ASP A 9 7.74 -53.24 -8.62
CA ASP A 9 8.66 -53.18 -9.77
C ASP A 9 7.85 -53.00 -11.06
N PRO A 10 7.92 -51.83 -11.73
CA PRO A 10 7.20 -51.57 -12.96
C PRO A 10 7.53 -52.55 -14.09
N SER A 11 8.75 -53.10 -14.09
CA SER A 11 9.27 -54.00 -15.12
C SER A 11 8.67 -55.40 -15.04
N SER A 12 8.09 -55.75 -13.89
CA SER A 12 7.50 -57.06 -13.63
C SER A 12 6.02 -57.15 -14.05
N ILE A 13 5.39 -56.02 -14.39
CA ILE A 13 3.97 -55.91 -14.72
C ILE A 13 3.75 -56.33 -16.17
N LYS A 14 3.07 -57.46 -16.37
CA LYS A 14 2.77 -58.02 -17.70
C LYS A 14 1.31 -57.83 -18.13
N ASP A 15 0.41 -57.65 -17.15
CA ASP A 15 -1.03 -57.58 -17.38
C ASP A 15 -1.54 -56.14 -17.36
N ILE A 16 -2.38 -55.80 -18.34
CA ILE A 16 -2.90 -54.45 -18.52
C ILE A 16 -3.86 -54.02 -17.40
N ASP A 17 -4.58 -54.97 -16.81
CA ASP A 17 -5.53 -54.68 -15.74
C ASP A 17 -4.81 -54.42 -14.42
N SER A 18 -3.77 -55.20 -14.10
CA SER A 18 -2.89 -54.92 -12.96
C SER A 18 -2.18 -53.57 -13.09
N PHE A 19 -1.76 -53.19 -14.31
CA PHE A 19 -1.21 -51.87 -14.56
C PHE A 19 -2.21 -50.75 -14.27
N ARG A 20 -3.47 -50.88 -14.74
CA ARG A 20 -4.52 -49.90 -14.47
C ARG A 20 -4.78 -49.71 -12.99
N ASP A 21 -4.80 -50.79 -12.22
CA ASP A 21 -5.05 -50.72 -10.78
C ASP A 21 -3.89 -50.08 -10.01
N ILE A 22 -2.65 -50.33 -10.43
CA ILE A 22 -1.46 -49.64 -9.90
C ILE A 22 -1.49 -48.14 -10.22
N VAL A 23 -1.89 -47.77 -11.43
CA VAL A 23 -2.04 -46.35 -11.82
C VAL A 23 -3.11 -45.66 -10.98
N LYS A 24 -4.27 -46.29 -10.75
CA LYS A 24 -5.31 -45.76 -9.85
C LYS A 24 -4.77 -45.58 -8.44
N LEU A 25 -4.06 -46.58 -7.90
CA LEU A 25 -3.46 -46.51 -6.58
C LEU A 25 -2.47 -45.34 -6.47
N LEU A 26 -1.61 -45.15 -7.47
CA LEU A 26 -0.65 -44.04 -7.55
C LEU A 26 -1.36 -42.69 -7.58
N LEU A 27 -2.40 -42.54 -8.41
CA LEU A 27 -3.16 -41.29 -8.52
C LEU A 27 -3.81 -40.91 -7.18
N ASN A 28 -4.43 -41.87 -6.49
CA ASN A 28 -5.04 -41.63 -5.18
C ASN A 28 -3.99 -41.19 -4.14
N ILE A 29 -2.80 -41.79 -4.17
CA ILE A 29 -1.73 -41.43 -3.24
C ILE A 29 -1.16 -40.05 -3.56
N VAL A 30 -1.02 -39.69 -4.85
CA VAL A 30 -0.60 -38.35 -5.27
C VAL A 30 -1.63 -37.30 -4.85
N GLU A 31 -2.92 -37.59 -5.04
CA GLU A 31 -4.01 -36.70 -4.60
C GLU A 31 -3.95 -36.48 -3.08
N GLN A 32 -3.87 -37.55 -2.31
CA GLN A 32 -3.76 -37.49 -0.85
C GLN A 32 -2.51 -36.72 -0.40
N GLN A 33 -1.36 -36.95 -1.05
CA GLN A 33 -0.14 -36.21 -0.75
C GLN A 33 -0.26 -34.73 -1.10
N SER A 34 -0.92 -34.39 -2.21
CA SER A 34 -1.16 -33.01 -2.60
C SER A 34 -2.01 -32.29 -1.55
N GLU A 35 -3.09 -32.93 -1.09
CA GLU A 35 -3.95 -32.39 -0.03
C GLU A 35 -3.19 -32.16 1.27
N GLN A 36 -2.38 -33.15 1.70
CA GLN A 36 -1.55 -33.02 2.90
C GLN A 36 -0.50 -31.91 2.78
N ILE A 37 0.12 -31.75 1.61
CA ILE A 37 1.08 -30.68 1.35
C ILE A 37 0.40 -29.31 1.43
N GLU A 38 -0.80 -29.17 0.88
CA GLU A 38 -1.55 -27.92 0.96
C GLU A 38 -1.93 -27.57 2.40
N GLN A 39 -2.43 -28.54 3.17
CA GLN A 39 -2.74 -28.37 4.60
C GLN A 39 -1.50 -27.94 5.39
N LEU A 40 -0.37 -28.65 5.23
CA LEU A 40 0.88 -28.32 5.90
C LEU A 40 1.42 -26.94 5.50
N ARG A 41 1.27 -26.54 4.23
CA ARG A 41 1.67 -25.21 3.76
C ARG A 41 0.83 -24.12 4.42
N GLN A 42 -0.47 -24.35 4.57
CA GLN A 42 -1.37 -23.42 5.23
C GLN A 42 -1.01 -23.28 6.71
N GLU A 43 -0.90 -24.38 7.45
CA GLU A 43 -0.51 -24.38 8.86
C GLU A 43 0.85 -23.69 9.08
N ASN A 44 1.83 -24.00 8.22
CA ASN A 44 3.15 -23.37 8.30
C ASN A 44 3.10 -21.85 8.08
N GLN A 45 2.21 -21.38 7.20
CA GLN A 45 2.00 -19.95 6.97
C GLN A 45 1.35 -19.29 8.19
N GLU A 46 0.32 -19.91 8.77
CA GLU A 46 -0.35 -19.41 9.98
C GLU A 46 0.62 -19.32 11.17
N LEU A 47 1.47 -20.34 11.36
CA LEU A 47 2.49 -20.32 12.40
C LEU A 47 3.55 -19.23 12.17
N LYS A 48 3.96 -18.99 10.92
CA LYS A 48 4.88 -17.88 10.61
C LYS A 48 4.27 -16.52 10.89
N ASP A 49 3.01 -16.33 10.53
CA ASP A 49 2.29 -15.08 10.79
C ASP A 49 2.11 -14.84 12.31
N GLU A 50 1.85 -15.91 13.07
CA GLU A 50 1.80 -15.90 14.52
C GLU A 50 3.14 -15.52 15.15
N ILE A 51 4.24 -16.11 14.68
CA ILE A 51 5.60 -15.76 15.12
C ILE A 51 5.91 -14.30 14.84
N ASN A 52 5.56 -13.79 13.65
CA ASN A 52 5.78 -12.39 13.29
C ASN A 52 4.97 -11.47 14.19
N ARG A 53 3.69 -11.80 14.46
CA ARG A 53 2.85 -11.06 15.42
C ARG A 53 3.48 -10.98 16.80
N LEU A 54 3.96 -12.12 17.33
CA LEU A 54 4.61 -12.19 18.64
C LEU A 54 5.92 -11.38 18.69
N LYS A 55 6.62 -11.26 17.57
CA LYS A 55 7.83 -10.42 17.41
C LYS A 55 7.53 -8.93 17.18
N GLY A 56 6.26 -8.55 17.01
CA GLY A 56 5.88 -7.18 16.65
C GLY A 56 6.15 -6.82 15.17
N GLU A 57 6.43 -7.82 14.34
CA GLU A 57 6.58 -7.68 12.89
C GLU A 57 5.23 -7.87 12.18
N GLN A 58 5.11 -7.43 10.92
CA GLN A 58 3.91 -7.68 10.13
C GLN A 58 3.94 -9.06 9.49
N GLY A 59 2.83 -9.80 9.61
CA GLY A 59 2.62 -11.07 8.90
C GLY A 59 2.38 -10.86 7.40
N ARG A 60 2.12 -11.94 6.68
CA ARG A 60 1.84 -11.89 5.25
C ARG A 60 0.53 -11.12 4.97
N PRO A 61 0.52 -10.14 4.05
CA PRO A 61 -0.68 -9.39 3.72
C PRO A 61 -1.74 -10.30 3.08
N LYS A 62 -2.97 -10.24 3.58
CA LYS A 62 -4.12 -10.93 3.00
C LYS A 62 -4.75 -10.05 1.93
N PHE A 63 -4.64 -10.47 0.66
CA PHE A 63 -5.33 -9.82 -0.44
C PHE A 63 -6.75 -10.37 -0.55
N PRO A 64 -7.78 -9.52 -0.65
CA PRO A 64 -9.12 -9.98 -0.97
C PRO A 64 -9.11 -10.65 -2.36
N LYS A 65 -9.96 -11.67 -2.56
CA LYS A 65 -10.21 -12.20 -3.90
C LYS A 65 -10.71 -11.04 -4.75
N SER A 66 -10.12 -10.84 -5.92
CA SER A 66 -10.58 -9.85 -6.90
C SER A 66 -12.04 -10.16 -7.25
N GLU A 67 -12.98 -9.38 -6.72
CA GLU A 67 -14.30 -9.27 -7.34
C GLU A 67 -14.06 -8.72 -8.75
N GLU A 68 -14.58 -9.39 -9.79
CA GLU A 68 -14.55 -8.82 -11.13
C GLU A 68 -15.10 -7.40 -11.04
N PRO A 69 -14.34 -6.39 -11.48
CA PRO A 69 -14.87 -5.04 -11.45
C PRO A 69 -16.02 -5.03 -12.45
N ALA A 70 -17.26 -5.05 -11.93
CA ALA A 70 -18.42 -4.59 -12.68
C ALA A 70 -17.96 -3.29 -13.34
N ALA A 71 -18.08 -3.20 -14.68
CA ALA A 71 -17.52 -2.15 -15.54
C ALA A 71 -17.99 -0.75 -15.13
N LYS A 72 -17.52 -0.30 -13.97
CA LYS A 72 -17.75 0.98 -13.36
C LYS A 72 -16.61 1.81 -13.85
N ASP A 73 -16.94 2.83 -14.63
CA ASP A 73 -16.04 3.90 -14.96
C ASP A 73 -15.36 4.41 -13.67
N ILE A 74 -14.09 4.01 -13.48
CA ILE A 74 -13.25 4.39 -12.32
C ILE A 74 -12.71 5.83 -12.52
N SER A 75 -13.10 6.48 -13.62
CA SER A 75 -12.62 7.82 -13.93
C SER A 75 -13.08 8.84 -12.89
N SER A 76 -12.09 9.39 -12.18
CA SER A 76 -12.26 10.54 -11.28
C SER A 76 -12.64 11.84 -12.02
N GLU A 77 -12.93 11.82 -13.32
CA GLU A 77 -13.24 13.01 -14.12
C GLU A 77 -14.46 13.77 -13.59
N LYS A 78 -15.47 13.08 -13.06
CA LYS A 78 -16.60 13.72 -12.37
C LYS A 78 -16.16 14.47 -11.10
N GLN A 79 -15.16 13.97 -10.38
CA GLN A 79 -14.58 14.61 -9.19
C GLN A 79 -13.57 15.72 -9.54
N ARG A 80 -12.96 15.67 -10.73
CA ARG A 80 -12.06 16.71 -11.27
C ARG A 80 -12.77 17.97 -11.74
N ARG A 81 -14.10 17.98 -11.85
CA ARG A 81 -14.86 19.22 -12.14
C ARG A 81 -14.49 20.29 -11.11
N LYS A 82 -13.72 21.29 -11.55
CA LYS A 82 -13.30 22.43 -10.73
C LYS A 82 -14.54 23.12 -10.19
N LYS A 83 -14.79 22.98 -8.88
CA LYS A 83 -15.71 23.84 -8.16
C LYS A 83 -15.21 25.28 -8.36
N ASN A 84 -16.08 26.18 -8.84
CA ASN A 84 -15.78 27.61 -8.97
C ASN A 84 -15.51 28.22 -7.58
N ARG A 85 -14.30 28.02 -7.06
CA ARG A 85 -13.83 28.64 -5.84
C ARG A 85 -13.41 30.07 -6.17
N ARG A 86 -14.35 31.00 -6.07
CA ARG A 86 -14.02 32.42 -5.95
C ARG A 86 -13.44 32.62 -4.54
N LYS A 87 -12.12 32.77 -4.43
CA LYS A 87 -11.50 33.27 -3.20
C LYS A 87 -11.84 34.76 -3.10
N GLY A 88 -12.55 35.17 -2.05
CA GLY A 88 -12.70 36.59 -1.72
C GLY A 88 -11.35 37.21 -1.40
N LYS A 89 -11.21 38.53 -1.62
CA LYS A 89 -10.03 39.29 -1.19
C LYS A 89 -9.91 39.20 0.34
N LYS A 90 -8.73 38.85 0.85
CA LYS A 90 -8.52 38.62 2.29
C LYS A 90 -8.64 39.88 3.16
N LYS A 91 -8.68 41.08 2.57
CA LYS A 91 -8.82 42.38 3.25
C LYS A 91 -9.52 43.36 2.30
N PRO A 92 -10.86 43.50 2.31
CA PRO A 92 -11.55 44.30 1.30
C PRO A 92 -11.52 45.81 1.57
N ASN A 93 -11.30 46.26 2.80
CA ASN A 93 -11.02 47.65 3.18
C ASN A 93 -10.61 47.64 4.66
N ILE A 94 -9.41 48.14 4.98
CA ILE A 94 -9.01 48.43 6.36
C ILE A 94 -8.70 49.92 6.37
N ASP A 95 -9.45 50.69 7.15
CA ASP A 95 -9.18 52.11 7.35
C ASP A 95 -7.94 52.23 8.25
N ILE A 96 -6.98 53.05 7.82
CA ILE A 96 -5.70 53.25 8.52
C ILE A 96 -5.87 54.43 9.48
N ASP A 97 -5.91 54.15 10.78
CA ASP A 97 -6.06 55.19 11.80
C ASP A 97 -4.78 56.02 12.02
N ARG A 98 -3.60 55.38 11.85
CA ARG A 98 -2.28 55.99 12.07
C ARG A 98 -1.28 55.51 11.04
N THR A 99 -0.48 56.44 10.51
CA THR A 99 0.68 56.14 9.64
C THR A 99 1.92 56.75 10.25
N GLU A 100 2.99 55.96 10.35
CA GLU A 100 4.26 56.38 10.96
C GLU A 100 5.44 56.05 10.05
N TYR A 101 6.39 56.99 9.97
CA TYR A 101 7.64 56.78 9.24
C TYR A 101 8.70 56.21 10.19
N CYS A 102 9.00 54.93 10.05
CA CYS A 102 10.09 54.28 10.79
C CYS A 102 11.42 54.55 10.10
N ARG A 103 12.13 55.59 10.56
CA ARG A 103 13.50 55.88 10.11
C ARG A 103 14.48 54.94 10.77
N VAL A 104 15.48 54.50 10.02
CA VAL A 104 16.59 53.69 10.51
C VAL A 104 17.78 54.59 10.80
N ASP A 105 18.49 54.33 11.89
CA ASP A 105 19.74 55.03 12.21
C ASP A 105 20.85 54.61 11.25
N GLU A 106 21.36 55.56 10.48
CA GLU A 106 22.41 55.35 9.49
C GLU A 106 23.75 54.92 10.12
N SER A 107 23.99 55.27 11.39
CA SER A 107 25.23 54.92 12.09
C SER A 107 25.36 53.43 12.42
N VAL A 108 24.23 52.71 12.42
CA VAL A 108 24.17 51.27 12.71
C VAL A 108 24.25 50.43 11.42
N LEU A 109 24.14 51.07 10.25
CA LEU A 109 24.13 50.38 8.97
C LEU A 109 25.55 49.96 8.54
N PRO A 110 25.68 48.81 7.86
CA PRO A 110 26.91 48.42 7.19
C PRO A 110 27.38 49.46 6.15
N ALA A 111 28.68 49.55 5.89
CA ALA A 111 29.26 50.53 4.98
C ALA A 111 28.81 50.38 3.51
N ASP A 112 28.34 49.20 3.12
CA ASP A 112 27.81 48.89 1.79
C ASP A 112 26.28 49.03 1.68
N ALA A 113 25.60 49.45 2.75
CA ALA A 113 24.17 49.67 2.75
C ALA A 113 23.78 50.82 1.80
N GLN A 114 22.86 50.53 0.88
CA GLN A 114 22.32 51.52 -0.06
C GLN A 114 20.82 51.68 0.16
N PHE A 115 20.36 52.93 0.18
CA PHE A 115 18.94 53.23 0.25
C PHE A 115 18.24 52.81 -1.04
N LYS A 116 17.22 51.95 -0.93
CA LYS A 116 16.44 51.45 -2.08
C LYS A 116 15.02 52.02 -2.17
N GLY A 117 14.51 52.61 -1.08
CA GLY A 117 13.15 53.12 -1.00
C GLY A 117 12.47 52.76 0.32
N TYR A 118 11.15 52.96 0.36
CA TYR A 118 10.30 52.61 1.49
C TYR A 118 9.44 51.38 1.13
N ASP A 119 9.09 50.59 2.15
CA ASP A 119 8.16 49.47 2.02
C ASP A 119 7.01 49.67 3.03
N ASP A 120 5.77 49.59 2.55
CA ASP A 120 4.58 49.89 3.34
C ASP A 120 4.07 48.61 4.02
N VAL A 121 4.06 48.58 5.35
CA VAL A 121 3.60 47.44 6.15
C VAL A 121 2.39 47.83 6.99
N ILE A 122 1.30 47.06 6.88
CA ILE A 122 0.09 47.25 7.70
C ILE A 122 0.16 46.33 8.92
N GLN A 123 0.30 46.91 10.11
CA GLN A 123 0.22 46.22 11.39
C GLN A 123 -1.15 46.50 12.05
N GLN A 124 -1.77 45.46 12.60
CA GLN A 124 -2.99 45.56 13.40
C GLN A 124 -2.65 45.12 14.82
N GLU A 125 -2.87 45.98 15.80
CA GLU A 125 -2.82 45.58 17.21
C GLU A 125 -4.02 44.65 17.49
N LEU A 126 -3.76 43.52 18.16
CA LEU A 126 -4.76 42.50 18.51
C LEU A 126 -5.43 42.82 19.84
#